data_AF-A0A7S0BX69-F1
#
_entry.id   AF-A0A7S0BX69-F1
#
_cell.length_a   1.000
_cell.length_b   1.000
_cell.length_c   1.000
_cell.angle_alpha   90.00
_cell.angle_beta   90.00
_cell.angle_gamma   90.00
#
_symmetry.space_group_name_H-M   'P 1'
#
loop_
_entity.id
_entity.type
_entity.pdbx_description
1 polymer ?
#
loop_
_entity_poly.entity_id
_entity_poly.type
_entity_poly.pdbx_seq_one_letter_code
_entity_poly.pdbx_strand_id
1 'polypeptide(L)'
;GENDTLASSNGASTAVNANITNKCGQTALLLYCHNKELRQYQFYHDVLELFLDHGKKSIGNEDDDNSSFLDVGADPNICSHSGCSPLHLALYYHDIDAAVMLVQAGASLNIPWKKPLEWDIHWEDTGLSHVLPLDMVRDDHSVHQLLSAISRPQPWAEGRSSCMECRTSFSTFEREHHCRHCGRSVCGNCSPGILEANYFPQNFLGCVVQQQNVSSNSSSSAGVRVCIKCEDVLIAKKREMIEMTFNPVY
;
A
#
# COMPACT_ATOMS: atom_id res chain seq x y z
N GLY A 1 -48.92 -28.41 -28.66
CA GLY A 1 -47.98 -27.76 -27.72
C GLY A 1 -46.84 -28.71 -27.58
N GLU A 2 -45.90 -28.67 -28.53
CA GLU A 2 -44.79 -27.71 -28.60
C GLU A 2 -43.64 -28.18 -27.70
N ASN A 3 -42.62 -28.66 -28.40
CA ASN A 3 -41.25 -28.88 -27.94
C ASN A 3 -40.64 -27.55 -27.55
N ASP A 4 -39.76 -27.54 -26.54
CA ASP A 4 -38.58 -26.66 -26.45
C ASP A 4 -37.60 -27.34 -25.47
N THR A 5 -36.67 -28.16 -25.98
CA THR A 5 -35.26 -27.84 -26.26
C THR A 5 -34.38 -27.56 -25.04
N LEU A 6 -33.43 -28.47 -24.84
CA LEU A 6 -32.19 -28.32 -24.08
C LEU A 6 -31.56 -26.93 -24.29
N ALA A 7 -31.29 -26.21 -23.20
CA ALA A 7 -30.23 -25.22 -23.15
C ALA A 7 -29.08 -25.78 -22.30
N SER A 8 -28.08 -26.30 -22.99
CA SER A 8 -26.73 -26.49 -22.48
C SER A 8 -26.17 -25.12 -22.11
N SER A 9 -26.05 -24.80 -20.82
CA SER A 9 -25.24 -23.65 -20.39
C SER A 9 -23.86 -24.15 -19.97
N ASN A 10 -23.00 -24.15 -20.99
CA ASN A 10 -21.55 -23.95 -20.98
C ASN A 10 -20.91 -23.72 -19.59
N GLY A 11 -19.92 -24.55 -19.28
CA GLY A 11 -19.00 -24.35 -18.16
C GLY A 11 -18.28 -23.01 -18.29
N ALA A 12 -18.82 -21.99 -17.64
CA ALA A 12 -18.07 -20.79 -17.32
C ALA A 12 -17.04 -21.18 -16.26
N SER A 13 -15.76 -21.03 -16.59
CA SER A 13 -14.70 -21.00 -15.59
C SER A 13 -15.05 -19.90 -14.58
N THR A 14 -15.62 -20.29 -13.44
CA THR A 14 -15.92 -19.36 -12.35
C THR A 14 -14.59 -18.96 -11.74
N ALA A 15 -13.95 -17.93 -12.30
CA ALA A 15 -12.81 -17.29 -11.67
C ALA A 15 -13.24 -16.87 -10.26
N VAL A 16 -12.63 -17.48 -9.25
CA VAL A 16 -12.91 -17.17 -7.84
C VAL A 16 -12.46 -15.73 -7.62
N ASN A 17 -13.41 -14.83 -7.39
CA ASN A 17 -13.10 -13.44 -7.09
C ASN A 17 -12.82 -13.31 -5.59
N ALA A 18 -11.55 -13.09 -5.21
CA ALA A 18 -11.11 -12.91 -3.82
C ALA A 18 -11.64 -11.60 -3.18
N ASN A 19 -12.19 -10.69 -3.99
CA ASN A 19 -12.56 -9.32 -3.62
C ASN A 19 -14.05 -9.12 -3.34
N ILE A 20 -14.81 -10.22 -3.16
CA ILE A 20 -16.23 -10.15 -2.82
C ILE A 20 -16.39 -9.63 -1.38
N THR A 21 -17.29 -8.68 -1.19
CA THR A 21 -17.57 -8.07 0.11
C THR A 21 -18.88 -8.55 0.72
N ASN A 22 -18.92 -8.62 2.05
CA ASN A 22 -20.17 -8.81 2.80
C ASN A 22 -20.98 -7.50 2.87
N LYS A 23 -22.13 -7.53 3.56
CA LYS A 23 -23.02 -6.35 3.76
C LYS A 23 -22.36 -5.16 4.50
N CYS A 24 -21.18 -5.37 5.10
CA CYS A 24 -20.42 -4.34 5.82
C CYS A 24 -19.20 -3.86 5.02
N GLY A 25 -19.08 -4.26 3.75
CA GLY A 25 -17.94 -3.93 2.89
C GLY A 25 -16.69 -4.78 3.16
N GLN A 26 -16.78 -5.86 3.94
CA GLN A 26 -15.60 -6.61 4.36
C GLN A 26 -15.32 -7.77 3.40
N THR A 27 -14.08 -7.86 2.92
CA THR A 27 -13.56 -9.01 2.16
C THR A 27 -13.14 -10.15 3.08
N ALA A 28 -12.88 -11.33 2.51
CA ALA A 28 -12.29 -12.45 3.25
C ALA A 28 -10.93 -12.06 3.89
N LEU A 29 -10.09 -11.33 3.16
CA LEU A 29 -8.82 -10.78 3.66
C LEU A 29 -9.06 -9.88 4.88
N LEU A 30 -10.00 -8.94 4.81
CA LEU A 30 -10.28 -8.02 5.92
C LEU A 30 -10.77 -8.77 7.16
N LEU A 31 -11.65 -9.77 6.99
CA LEU A 31 -12.13 -10.61 8.09
C LEU A 31 -11.01 -11.46 8.70
N TYR A 32 -10.10 -11.98 7.88
CA TYR A 32 -8.92 -12.72 8.31
C TYR A 32 -8.00 -11.83 9.16
N CYS A 33 -7.71 -10.62 8.70
CA CYS A 33 -6.93 -9.63 9.45
C CYS A 33 -7.63 -9.17 10.74
N HIS A 34 -8.95 -9.23 10.81
CA HIS A 34 -9.69 -8.88 12.02
C HIS A 34 -9.59 -9.93 13.12
N ASN A 35 -9.35 -11.20 12.76
CA ASN A 35 -9.39 -12.29 13.70
C ASN A 35 -8.11 -12.34 14.56
N LYS A 36 -8.19 -11.77 15.76
CA LYS A 36 -7.12 -11.78 16.76
C LYS A 36 -6.62 -13.20 17.09
N GLU A 37 -7.54 -14.17 17.18
CA GLU A 37 -7.19 -15.54 17.55
C GLU A 37 -6.38 -16.25 16.47
N LEU A 38 -6.56 -15.88 15.19
CA LEU A 38 -5.78 -16.48 14.11
C LEU A 38 -4.31 -16.05 14.15
N ARG A 39 -4.00 -14.87 14.70
CA ARG A 39 -2.63 -14.32 14.77
C ARG A 39 -1.68 -15.12 15.66
N GLN A 40 -2.22 -15.94 16.57
CA GLN A 40 -1.39 -16.77 17.45
C GLN A 40 -0.79 -18.00 16.75
N TYR A 41 -1.31 -18.35 15.56
CA TYR A 41 -0.83 -19.51 14.82
C TYR A 41 0.40 -19.15 13.98
N GLN A 42 1.39 -20.05 13.96
CA GLN A 42 2.63 -19.86 13.20
C GLN A 42 2.39 -19.66 11.69
N PHE A 43 1.33 -20.26 11.14
CA PHE A 43 0.97 -20.15 9.72
C PHE A 43 0.16 -18.89 9.38
N TYR A 44 -0.01 -17.95 10.33
CA TYR A 44 -0.83 -16.76 10.10
C TYR A 44 -0.31 -15.93 8.90
N HIS A 45 0.99 -15.66 8.89
CA HIS A 45 1.62 -14.93 7.79
C HIS A 45 1.62 -15.74 6.50
N ASP A 46 1.84 -17.06 6.55
CA ASP A 46 1.77 -17.91 5.34
C ASP A 46 0.39 -17.85 4.67
N VAL A 47 -0.69 -17.88 5.45
CA VAL A 47 -2.05 -17.75 4.92
C VAL A 47 -2.32 -16.34 4.40
N LEU A 48 -1.81 -15.31 5.07
CA LEU A 48 -1.87 -13.93 4.56
C LEU A 48 -1.14 -13.81 3.21
N GLU A 49 0.02 -14.44 3.06
CA GLU A 49 0.75 -14.49 1.79
C GLU A 49 -0.10 -15.14 0.69
N LEU A 50 -0.78 -16.25 1.00
CA LEU A 50 -1.68 -16.93 0.06
C LEU A 50 -2.86 -16.05 -0.36
N PHE A 51 -3.39 -15.20 0.51
CA PHE A 51 -4.42 -14.23 0.14
C PHE A 51 -3.89 -13.17 -0.84
N LEU A 52 -2.64 -12.74 -0.64
CA LEU A 52 -2.03 -11.63 -1.37
C LEU A 52 -1.28 -12.08 -2.64
N ASP A 53 -1.13 -13.39 -2.87
CA ASP A 53 -0.52 -13.91 -4.09
C ASP A 53 -1.43 -13.61 -5.29
N HIS A 54 -1.06 -12.57 -6.05
CA HIS A 54 -1.70 -12.15 -7.30
C HIS A 54 -1.45 -13.12 -8.47
N GLY A 55 -1.09 -14.36 -8.17
CA GLY A 55 -0.80 -15.39 -9.14
C GLY A 55 0.51 -15.12 -9.86
N LYS A 56 1.65 -15.36 -9.22
CA LYS A 56 2.88 -15.73 -9.96
C LYS A 56 2.79 -17.12 -10.61
N LYS A 57 1.58 -17.65 -10.80
CA LYS A 57 1.38 -18.93 -11.45
C LYS A 57 1.36 -18.67 -12.95
N SER A 58 2.51 -18.84 -13.59
CA SER A 58 2.55 -19.08 -15.04
C SER A 58 1.63 -20.27 -15.32
N ILE A 59 0.42 -20.01 -15.82
CA ILE A 59 -0.36 -21.01 -16.55
C ILE A 59 -0.05 -20.76 -18.01
N GLY A 60 1.18 -21.06 -18.40
CA GLY A 60 1.69 -20.87 -19.74
C GLY A 60 3.01 -21.61 -19.86
N ASN A 61 3.15 -22.41 -20.91
CA ASN A 61 4.46 -22.90 -21.33
C ASN A 61 5.38 -21.68 -21.50
N GLU A 62 6.68 -21.83 -21.23
CA GLU A 62 7.70 -20.78 -21.20
C GLU A 62 7.86 -19.99 -22.52
N ASP A 63 7.02 -20.24 -23.53
CA ASP A 63 7.12 -19.77 -24.90
C ASP A 63 5.97 -18.84 -25.36
N ASP A 64 4.96 -18.55 -24.52
CA ASP A 64 3.81 -17.71 -24.91
C ASP A 64 3.86 -16.32 -24.25
N ASP A 65 4.31 -15.32 -25.02
CA ASP A 65 4.52 -13.89 -24.66
C ASP A 65 3.21 -13.13 -24.37
N ASN A 66 2.12 -13.86 -24.11
CA ASN A 66 0.80 -13.33 -23.79
C ASN A 66 0.24 -14.03 -22.55
N SER A 67 1.03 -14.08 -21.47
CA SER A 67 0.55 -14.50 -20.16
C SER A 67 -0.52 -13.52 -19.69
N SER A 68 -1.79 -13.87 -19.89
CA SER A 68 -2.90 -13.17 -19.26
C SER A 68 -2.81 -13.44 -17.75
N PHE A 69 -2.10 -12.57 -17.03
CA PHE A 69 -2.07 -12.57 -15.57
C PHE A 69 -3.51 -12.36 -15.09
N LEU A 70 -4.15 -13.46 -14.66
CA LEU A 70 -5.40 -13.38 -13.93
C LEU A 70 -5.06 -12.85 -12.55
N ASP A 71 -5.40 -11.58 -12.31
CA ASP A 71 -5.25 -10.93 -11.02
C ASP A 71 -6.25 -11.53 -10.02
N VAL A 72 -5.90 -12.69 -9.46
CA VAL A 72 -6.73 -13.47 -8.51
C VAL A 72 -6.46 -13.13 -7.05
N GLY A 73 -5.45 -12.31 -6.78
CA GLY A 73 -5.08 -11.92 -5.41
C GLY A 73 -6.12 -11.02 -4.74
N ALA A 74 -6.21 -11.09 -3.42
CA ALA A 74 -7.05 -10.18 -2.64
C ALA A 74 -6.44 -8.77 -2.68
N ASP A 75 -7.23 -7.78 -3.08
CA ASP A 75 -6.85 -6.37 -3.06
C ASP A 75 -6.79 -5.88 -1.60
N PRO A 76 -5.61 -5.48 -1.09
CA PRO A 76 -5.44 -5.03 0.28
C PRO A 76 -6.03 -3.63 0.52
N ASN A 77 -6.57 -2.96 -0.49
CA ASN A 77 -7.16 -1.63 -0.38
C ASN A 77 -8.68 -1.63 -0.18
N ILE A 78 -9.36 -2.78 -0.32
CA ILE A 78 -10.80 -2.86 -0.08
C ILE A 78 -11.08 -2.73 1.42
N CYS A 79 -11.81 -1.69 1.78
CA CYS A 79 -12.10 -1.33 3.16
C CYS A 79 -13.56 -1.62 3.54
N SER A 80 -13.81 -1.75 4.85
CA SER A 80 -15.17 -1.79 5.39
C SER A 80 -15.92 -0.47 5.14
N HIS A 81 -17.23 -0.44 5.39
CA HIS A 81 -18.03 0.78 5.33
C HIS A 81 -17.55 1.91 6.29
N SER A 82 -16.75 1.59 7.32
CA SER A 82 -16.13 2.60 8.19
C SER A 82 -14.80 3.14 7.64
N GLY A 83 -14.30 2.59 6.52
CA GLY A 83 -12.98 2.90 5.97
C GLY A 83 -11.85 2.04 6.54
N CYS A 84 -12.15 1.01 7.34
CA CYS A 84 -11.12 0.14 7.91
C CYS A 84 -10.54 -0.78 6.83
N SER A 85 -9.25 -0.66 6.56
CA SER A 85 -8.52 -1.53 5.62
C SER A 85 -7.79 -2.67 6.37
N PRO A 86 -7.38 -3.74 5.68
CA PRO A 86 -6.56 -4.80 6.27
C PRO A 86 -5.29 -4.25 6.95
N LEU A 87 -4.69 -3.21 6.39
CA LEU A 87 -3.52 -2.55 6.96
C LEU A 87 -3.80 -1.89 8.31
N HIS A 88 -4.97 -1.25 8.48
CA HIS A 88 -5.37 -0.71 9.79
C HIS A 88 -5.45 -1.80 10.85
N LEU A 89 -5.97 -2.98 10.50
CA LEU A 89 -6.09 -4.10 11.44
C LEU A 89 -4.72 -4.68 11.80
N ALA A 90 -3.81 -4.84 10.83
CA ALA A 90 -2.44 -5.28 11.11
C ALA A 90 -1.73 -4.35 12.09
N LEU A 91 -1.81 -3.03 11.86
CA LEU A 91 -1.20 -2.03 12.73
C LEU A 91 -1.89 -1.93 14.10
N TYR A 92 -3.21 -2.10 14.15
CA TYR A 92 -3.95 -2.12 15.42
C TYR A 92 -3.49 -3.24 16.35
N TYR A 93 -3.22 -4.42 15.79
CA TYR A 93 -2.72 -5.57 16.54
C TYR A 93 -1.19 -5.58 16.70
N HIS A 94 -0.51 -4.50 16.31
CA HIS A 94 0.95 -4.37 16.36
C HIS A 94 1.70 -5.46 15.58
N ASP A 95 1.09 -5.99 14.51
CA ASP A 95 1.66 -7.01 13.63
C ASP A 95 2.34 -6.33 12.44
N ILE A 96 3.59 -5.92 12.65
CA ILE A 96 4.36 -5.18 11.64
C ILE A 96 4.71 -6.06 10.44
N ASP A 97 4.95 -7.36 10.64
CA ASP A 97 5.25 -8.29 9.55
C ASP A 97 4.06 -8.42 8.60
N ALA A 98 2.84 -8.62 9.13
CA ALA A 98 1.63 -8.61 8.32
C ALA A 98 1.41 -7.27 7.61
N ALA A 99 1.71 -6.14 8.29
CA ALA A 99 1.59 -4.81 7.70
C ALA A 99 2.60 -4.61 6.55
N VAL A 100 3.83 -5.08 6.71
CA VAL A 100 4.88 -5.09 5.66
C VAL A 100 4.42 -5.90 4.46
N MET A 101 3.89 -7.11 4.66
CA MET A 101 3.37 -7.95 3.58
C MET A 101 2.23 -7.25 2.81
N LEU A 102 1.30 -6.60 3.52
CA LEU A 102 0.22 -5.85 2.91
C LEU A 102 0.74 -4.68 2.06
N VAL A 103 1.71 -3.91 2.58
CA VAL A 103 2.32 -2.79 1.83
C VAL A 103 3.11 -3.28 0.62
N GLN A 104 3.82 -4.41 0.73
CA GLN A 104 4.48 -5.07 -0.40
C GLN A 104 3.49 -5.51 -1.48
N ALA A 105 2.29 -5.96 -1.08
CA ALA A 105 1.19 -6.27 -1.99
C ALA A 105 0.48 -5.03 -2.57
N GLY A 106 0.87 -3.82 -2.13
CA GLY A 106 0.34 -2.56 -2.64
C GLY A 106 -0.77 -1.94 -1.79
N ALA A 107 -0.84 -2.25 -0.50
CA ALA A 107 -1.71 -1.54 0.43
C ALA A 107 -1.34 -0.05 0.49
N SER A 108 -2.36 0.80 0.47
CA SER A 108 -2.24 2.24 0.57
C SER A 108 -2.07 2.68 2.02
N LEU A 109 -1.05 3.51 2.26
CA LEU A 109 -0.74 4.11 3.56
C LEU A 109 -1.63 5.31 3.90
N ASN A 110 -2.51 5.71 2.97
CA ASN A 110 -3.24 6.98 3.03
C ASN A 110 -4.77 6.79 2.95
N ILE A 111 -5.28 5.61 3.29
CA ILE A 111 -6.72 5.36 3.40
C ILE A 111 -7.24 5.90 4.75
N PRO A 112 -8.21 6.82 4.78
CA PRO A 112 -8.80 7.30 6.02
C PRO A 112 -9.76 6.29 6.64
N TRP A 113 -9.61 6.04 7.93
CA TRP A 113 -10.51 5.20 8.70
C TRP A 113 -11.25 5.99 9.80
N LYS A 114 -12.58 5.90 9.79
CA LYS A 114 -13.44 6.34 10.90
C LYS A 114 -13.45 5.26 11.98
N LYS A 115 -12.49 5.36 12.90
CA LYS A 115 -12.37 4.43 14.02
C LYS A 115 -13.65 4.43 14.88
N PRO A 116 -14.22 3.26 15.20
CA PRO A 116 -15.31 3.14 16.17
C PRO A 116 -14.87 3.54 17.59
N LEU A 117 -15.80 4.09 18.38
CA LEU A 117 -15.52 4.57 19.73
C LEU A 117 -15.10 3.44 20.70
N GLU A 118 -15.51 2.20 20.42
CA GLU A 118 -15.25 1.04 21.26
C GLU A 118 -13.82 0.53 21.19
N TRP A 119 -13.05 0.96 20.18
CA TRP A 119 -11.68 0.50 20.02
C TRP A 119 -10.75 1.31 20.92
N ASP A 120 -9.73 0.68 21.46
CA ASP A 120 -8.74 1.38 22.29
C ASP A 120 -7.76 2.17 21.42
N ILE A 121 -7.44 3.42 21.81
CA ILE A 121 -6.43 4.24 21.12
C ILE A 121 -5.08 3.97 21.78
N HIS A 122 -4.24 3.19 21.11
CA HIS A 122 -2.87 2.93 21.54
C HIS A 122 -1.83 3.77 20.80
N TRP A 123 -2.25 4.61 19.85
CA TRP A 123 -1.43 5.59 19.12
C TRP A 123 -1.72 7.01 19.59
N GLU A 124 -1.10 8.02 18.98
CA GLU A 124 -1.33 9.41 19.38
C GLU A 124 -2.64 9.93 18.77
N ASP A 125 -3.48 10.53 19.61
CA ASP A 125 -4.70 11.17 19.14
C ASP A 125 -4.33 12.47 18.42
N THR A 126 -4.50 12.48 17.10
CA THR A 126 -4.27 13.65 16.26
C THR A 126 -5.41 14.67 16.35
N GLY A 127 -6.49 14.35 17.08
CA GLY A 127 -7.71 15.15 17.14
C GLY A 127 -8.49 15.17 15.82
N LEU A 128 -8.09 14.35 14.85
CA LEU A 128 -8.76 14.21 13.57
C LEU A 128 -9.89 13.20 13.67
N SER A 129 -10.95 13.41 12.90
CA SER A 129 -12.06 12.47 12.80
C SER A 129 -11.66 11.12 12.18
N HIS A 130 -10.55 11.09 11.44
CA HIS A 130 -10.09 9.94 10.66
C HIS A 130 -8.62 9.66 10.98
N VAL A 131 -8.30 8.37 11.04
CA VAL A 131 -6.94 7.87 11.29
C VAL A 131 -6.40 7.31 9.98
N LEU A 132 -5.16 7.67 9.63
CA LEU A 132 -4.42 7.01 8.55
C LEU A 132 -3.56 5.87 9.13
N PRO A 133 -3.22 4.83 8.35
CA PRO A 133 -2.35 3.74 8.79
C PRO A 133 -1.08 4.21 9.51
N LEU A 134 -0.35 5.17 8.93
CA LEU A 134 0.90 5.65 9.55
C LEU A 134 0.70 6.50 10.82
N ASP A 135 -0.50 6.99 11.13
CA ASP A 135 -0.77 7.63 12.42
C ASP A 135 -0.79 6.62 13.58
N MET A 136 -0.99 5.34 13.25
CA MET A 136 -1.10 4.25 14.23
C MET A 136 0.28 3.75 14.70
N VAL A 137 1.36 4.20 14.06
CA VAL A 137 2.73 3.73 14.31
C VAL A 137 3.50 4.81 15.07
N ARG A 138 4.14 4.43 16.19
CA ARG A 138 4.83 5.37 17.08
C ARG A 138 6.34 5.34 16.96
N ASP A 139 6.92 4.22 16.57
CA ASP A 139 8.37 4.04 16.50
C ASP A 139 8.91 4.20 15.07
N ASP A 140 10.10 4.81 14.99
CA ASP A 140 10.77 5.07 13.72
C ASP A 140 11.14 3.78 12.98
N HIS A 141 11.41 2.68 13.70
CA HIS A 141 11.81 1.41 13.10
C HIS A 141 10.69 0.82 12.25
N SER A 142 9.48 0.71 12.81
CA SER A 142 8.30 0.21 12.11
C SER A 142 7.90 1.12 10.95
N VAL A 143 8.01 2.44 11.11
CA VAL A 143 7.79 3.38 10.00
C VAL A 143 8.80 3.11 8.87
N HIS A 144 10.08 2.93 9.19
CA HIS A 144 11.09 2.59 8.19
C HIS A 144 10.80 1.26 7.50
N GLN A 145 10.38 0.22 8.22
CA GLN A 145 9.99 -1.07 7.64
C GLN A 145 8.82 -0.94 6.65
N LEU A 146 7.77 -0.20 7.02
CA LEU A 146 6.60 0.03 6.16
C LEU A 146 6.95 0.87 4.93
N LEU A 147 7.69 1.96 5.11
CA LEU A 147 8.14 2.80 3.99
C LEU A 147 9.06 2.03 3.05
N SER A 148 9.93 1.18 3.60
CA SER A 148 10.78 0.26 2.83
C SER A 148 9.93 -0.71 2.01
N ALA A 149 8.82 -1.22 2.54
CA ALA A 149 7.95 -2.16 1.84
C ALA A 149 7.17 -1.58 0.64
N ILE A 150 7.12 -0.25 0.47
CA ILE A 150 6.36 0.38 -0.62
C ILE A 150 6.86 -0.12 -1.98
N SER A 151 6.02 -0.90 -2.67
CA SER A 151 6.30 -1.46 -3.99
C SER A 151 5.53 -0.74 -5.11
N ARG A 152 4.41 -0.10 -4.78
CA ARG A 152 3.52 0.61 -5.71
C ARG A 152 3.32 2.07 -5.28
N PRO A 153 3.09 3.00 -6.23
CA PRO A 153 2.85 4.40 -5.91
C PRO A 153 1.67 4.57 -4.97
N GLN A 154 1.90 5.38 -3.95
CA GLN A 154 0.88 5.68 -2.96
C GLN A 154 0.03 6.87 -3.45
N PRO A 155 -1.31 6.80 -3.31
CA PRO A 155 -2.14 7.98 -3.52
C PRO A 155 -1.73 9.05 -2.52
N TRP A 156 -1.85 10.32 -2.88
CA TRP A 156 -1.62 11.40 -1.93
C TRP A 156 -2.63 11.31 -0.80
N ALA A 157 -2.13 11.51 0.41
CA ALA A 157 -3.00 11.67 1.56
C ALA A 157 -3.93 12.87 1.37
N GLU A 158 -5.11 12.77 1.96
CA GLU A 158 -6.00 13.91 2.04
C GLU A 158 -5.31 15.07 2.77
N GLY A 159 -5.61 16.29 2.33
CA GLY A 159 -4.98 17.48 2.87
C GLY A 159 -5.21 17.62 4.37
N ARG A 160 -4.13 17.86 5.11
CA ARG A 160 -4.19 18.12 6.57
C ARG A 160 -3.99 19.60 6.84
N SER A 161 -4.36 20.03 8.05
CA SER A 161 -4.05 21.38 8.54
C SER A 161 -2.64 21.51 9.08
N SER A 162 -1.91 20.39 9.23
CA SER A 162 -0.54 20.36 9.76
C SER A 162 0.30 19.26 9.11
N CYS A 163 1.61 19.47 9.12
CA CYS A 163 2.60 18.53 8.62
C CYS A 163 2.50 17.18 9.33
N MET A 164 2.39 16.09 8.57
CA MET A 164 2.28 14.74 9.13
C MET A 164 3.55 14.29 9.85
N GLU A 165 4.67 14.99 9.70
CA GLU A 165 5.96 14.67 10.33
C GLU A 165 6.23 15.55 11.56
N CYS A 166 6.37 16.87 11.37
CA CYS A 166 6.73 17.79 12.46
C CYS A 166 5.55 18.53 13.11
N ARG A 167 4.32 18.30 12.62
CA ARG A 167 3.06 18.92 13.11
C ARG A 167 2.96 20.44 12.97
N THR A 168 3.89 21.08 12.28
CA THR A 168 3.77 22.51 11.93
C THR A 168 2.49 22.73 11.13
N SER A 169 1.65 23.65 11.58
CA SER A 169 0.41 24.00 10.88
C SER A 169 0.71 24.65 9.53
N PHE A 170 0.00 24.21 8.50
CA PHE A 170 0.08 24.83 7.19
C PHE A 170 -0.61 26.20 7.20
N SER A 171 -0.11 27.08 6.36
CA SER A 171 -0.61 28.45 6.20
C SER A 171 -0.34 28.95 4.78
N THR A 172 -0.63 30.22 4.50
CA THR A 172 -0.29 30.84 3.20
C THR A 172 1.23 30.88 2.94
N PHE A 173 2.04 30.92 4.01
CA PHE A 173 3.51 30.96 3.93
C PHE A 173 4.15 29.57 4.11
N GLU A 174 3.52 28.68 4.88
CA GLU A 174 3.94 27.30 5.06
C GLU A 174 3.05 26.38 4.23
N ARG A 175 3.47 26.11 2.99
CA ARG A 175 2.68 25.37 2.01
C ARG A 175 2.77 23.86 2.23
N GLU A 176 1.67 23.20 1.90
CA GLU A 176 1.57 21.75 1.88
C GLU A 176 2.32 21.13 0.68
N HIS A 177 3.02 20.02 0.93
CA HIS A 177 3.70 19.24 -0.09
C HIS A 177 3.44 17.74 0.12
N HIS A 178 3.21 17.01 -0.98
CA HIS A 178 3.08 15.55 -0.92
C HIS A 178 4.40 14.86 -1.26
N CYS A 179 4.78 13.88 -0.43
CA CYS A 179 5.88 12.97 -0.75
C CYS A 179 5.53 12.11 -1.96
N ARG A 180 6.40 12.04 -2.97
CA ARG A 180 6.15 11.19 -4.17
C ARG A 180 6.42 9.70 -3.95
N HIS A 181 6.93 9.33 -2.78
CA HIS A 181 7.12 7.93 -2.39
C HIS A 181 5.95 7.42 -1.55
N CYS A 182 5.70 8.03 -0.39
CA CYS A 182 4.67 7.58 0.55
C CYS A 182 3.34 8.35 0.51
N GLY A 183 3.25 9.43 -0.28
CA GLY A 183 2.02 10.22 -0.40
C GLY A 183 1.67 11.11 0.79
N ARG A 184 2.41 11.08 1.91
CA ARG A 184 2.15 11.92 3.10
C ARG A 184 2.22 13.42 2.77
N SER A 185 1.35 14.19 3.41
CA SER A 185 1.35 15.66 3.42
C SER A 185 2.34 16.20 4.45
N VAL A 186 3.33 16.95 3.99
CA VAL A 186 4.46 17.44 4.79
C VAL A 186 4.83 18.88 4.40
N CYS A 187 5.54 19.58 5.30
CA CYS A 187 6.08 20.92 5.05
C CYS A 187 7.37 20.88 4.23
N GLY A 188 7.87 22.05 3.83
CA GLY A 188 9.09 22.17 3.03
C GLY A 188 10.32 21.60 3.76
N ASN A 189 10.42 21.85 5.07
CA ASN A 189 11.53 21.36 5.91
C ASN A 189 11.50 19.84 6.12
N CYS A 190 10.32 19.21 6.03
CA CYS A 190 10.15 17.76 6.13
C CYS A 190 10.16 17.06 4.76
N SER A 191 10.36 17.80 3.67
CA SER A 191 10.54 17.26 2.32
C SER A 191 11.72 17.89 1.56
N PRO A 192 12.92 17.96 2.15
CA PRO A 192 14.08 18.54 1.50
C PRO A 192 14.59 17.67 0.34
N GLY A 193 14.43 16.34 0.45
CA GLY A 193 14.98 15.36 -0.47
C GLY A 193 14.41 15.45 -1.88
N ILE A 194 15.32 15.47 -2.86
CA ILE A 194 15.03 15.44 -4.29
C ILE A 194 15.88 14.32 -4.89
N LEU A 195 15.26 13.18 -5.20
CA LEU A 195 15.94 11.96 -5.64
C LEU A 195 15.71 11.67 -7.12
N GLU A 196 16.70 11.08 -7.78
CA GLU A 196 16.56 10.61 -9.16
C GLU A 196 15.67 9.36 -9.25
N ALA A 197 15.15 9.10 -10.46
CA ALA A 197 14.25 7.98 -10.70
C ALA A 197 14.83 6.59 -10.34
N ASN A 198 16.15 6.45 -10.39
CA ASN A 198 16.89 5.21 -10.11
C ASN A 198 16.94 4.81 -8.61
N TYR A 199 16.49 5.67 -7.70
CA TYR A 199 16.33 5.36 -6.28
C TYR A 199 15.01 4.62 -5.99
N PHE A 200 14.03 4.72 -6.88
CA PHE A 200 12.70 4.15 -6.69
C PHE A 200 12.63 2.71 -7.23
N PRO A 201 11.69 1.88 -6.74
CA PRO A 201 11.43 0.56 -7.31
C PRO A 201 11.13 0.61 -8.82
N GLN A 202 11.40 -0.49 -9.53
CA GLN A 202 11.14 -0.58 -10.97
C GLN A 202 9.65 -0.35 -11.26
N ASN A 203 9.34 0.38 -12.34
CA ASN A 203 7.98 0.78 -12.74
C ASN A 203 7.20 1.65 -11.74
N PHE A 204 7.81 2.04 -10.62
CA PHE A 204 7.17 2.90 -9.63
C PHE A 204 6.77 4.25 -10.21
N LEU A 205 7.69 4.94 -10.90
CA LEU A 205 7.44 6.29 -11.40
C LEU A 205 6.62 6.37 -12.68
N GLY A 206 6.51 5.27 -13.45
CA GLY A 206 5.68 5.21 -14.66
C GLY A 206 4.20 5.53 -14.37
N CYS A 207 3.71 5.15 -13.19
CA CYS A 207 2.35 5.46 -12.74
C CYS A 207 2.22 6.85 -12.08
N VAL A 208 3.31 7.44 -11.57
CA VAL A 208 3.30 8.78 -10.96
C VAL A 208 3.11 9.89 -12.02
N VAL A 209 3.59 9.66 -13.25
CA VAL A 209 3.46 10.61 -14.37
C VAL A 209 2.00 10.74 -14.87
N GLN A 210 1.15 9.72 -14.68
CA GLN A 210 -0.27 9.78 -15.11
C GLN A 210 -1.15 10.66 -14.22
N GLN A 211 -0.71 11.04 -13.02
CA GLN A 211 -1.43 11.96 -12.14
C GLN A 211 -1.16 13.44 -12.47
N GLN A 212 -0.30 13.72 -13.46
CA GLN A 212 0.05 15.06 -13.90
C GLN A 212 -0.47 15.32 -15.31
N ASN A 213 -1.58 16.05 -15.40
CA ASN A 213 -1.97 16.76 -16.61
C ASN A 213 -1.02 17.96 -16.82
N VAL A 214 0.29 17.69 -16.99
CA VAL A 214 1.33 18.70 -17.19
C VAL A 214 2.00 18.41 -18.51
N SER A 215 1.82 19.36 -19.43
CA SER A 215 2.40 19.42 -20.76
C SER A 215 3.89 19.11 -20.73
N SER A 216 4.26 18.10 -21.50
CA SER A 216 5.61 17.80 -21.94
C SER A 216 6.35 19.06 -22.41
N ASN A 217 7.41 19.44 -21.70
CA ASN A 217 8.68 19.92 -22.27
C ASN A 217 9.69 20.27 -21.17
N SER A 218 10.40 19.27 -20.66
CA SER A 218 11.79 19.43 -20.25
C SER A 218 12.47 18.07 -20.14
N SER A 219 13.32 17.79 -21.12
CA SER A 219 14.28 16.69 -21.16
C SER A 219 15.47 16.95 -20.22
N SER A 220 15.20 16.97 -18.93
CA SER A 220 16.19 16.95 -17.86
C SER A 220 15.65 16.03 -16.76
N SER A 221 16.50 15.22 -16.14
CA SER A 221 16.16 14.29 -15.07
C SER A 221 15.65 15.07 -13.84
N ALA A 222 14.40 15.51 -13.90
CA ALA A 222 13.77 16.30 -12.86
C ALA A 222 13.66 15.42 -11.62
N GLY A 223 14.43 15.74 -10.58
CA GLY A 223 14.42 14.98 -9.35
C GLY A 223 13.04 14.98 -8.69
N VAL A 224 12.75 13.90 -7.99
CA VAL A 224 11.48 13.57 -7.37
C VAL A 224 11.53 13.93 -5.89
N ARG A 225 10.64 14.82 -5.45
CA ARG A 225 10.58 15.25 -4.05
C ARG A 225 10.04 14.16 -3.12
N VAL A 226 10.75 13.89 -2.04
CA VAL A 226 10.35 12.92 -1.01
C VAL A 226 10.42 13.54 0.38
N CYS A 227 9.71 12.96 1.35
CA CYS A 227 9.86 13.36 2.75
C CYS A 227 11.18 12.82 3.32
N ILE A 228 11.65 13.45 4.41
CA ILE A 228 12.92 13.09 5.06
C ILE A 228 13.02 11.59 5.40
N LYS A 229 11.94 10.99 5.92
CA LYS A 229 11.89 9.55 6.22
C LYS A 229 12.02 8.67 4.97
N CYS A 230 11.42 9.07 3.85
CA CYS A 230 11.53 8.32 2.59
C CYS A 230 12.88 8.51 1.93
N GLU A 231 13.50 9.68 2.08
CA GLU A 231 14.87 9.93 1.61
C GLU A 231 15.85 8.95 2.25
N ASP A 232 15.82 8.83 3.59
CA ASP A 232 16.66 7.91 4.33
C ASP A 232 16.46 6.45 3.87
N VAL A 233 15.20 6.02 3.74
CA VAL A 233 14.84 4.65 3.31
C VAL A 233 15.34 4.34 1.90
N LEU A 234 15.10 5.24 0.94
CA LEU A 234 15.44 5.00 -0.46
C LEU A 234 16.96 5.00 -0.66
N ILE A 235 17.69 5.87 0.04
CA ILE A 235 19.15 5.89 0.00
C ILE A 235 19.73 4.61 0.62
N ALA A 236 19.22 4.19 1.78
CA ALA A 236 19.67 2.96 2.45
C ALA A 236 19.45 1.73 1.56
N LYS A 237 18.24 1.57 1.01
CA LYS A 237 17.93 0.50 0.05
C LYS A 237 18.86 0.49 -1.16
N LYS A 238 19.14 1.67 -1.72
CA LYS A 238 20.02 1.77 -2.89
C LYS A 238 21.43 1.30 -2.56
N ARG A 239 21.94 1.62 -1.38
CA ARG A 239 23.25 1.15 -0.89
C ARG A 239 23.27 -0.36 -0.71
N GLU A 240 22.26 -0.93 -0.06
CA GLU A 240 22.13 -2.38 0.12
C GLU A 240 22.08 -3.13 -1.23
N MET A 241 21.30 -2.63 -2.20
CA MET A 241 21.26 -3.21 -3.56
C MET A 241 22.62 -3.16 -4.26
N ILE A 242 23.36 -2.06 -4.10
CA ILE A 242 24.71 -1.91 -4.65
C ILE A 242 25.65 -2.92 -3.98
N GLU A 243 25.67 -2.99 -2.64
CA GLU A 243 26.51 -3.91 -1.88
C GLU A 243 26.27 -5.38 -2.25
N MET A 244 25.01 -5.79 -2.40
CA MET A 244 24.64 -7.14 -2.86
C MET A 244 25.11 -7.43 -4.29
N THR A 245 25.20 -6.40 -5.15
CA THR A 245 25.68 -6.55 -6.53
C THR A 245 27.20 -6.75 -6.57
N PHE A 246 27.95 -6.12 -5.64
CA PHE A 246 29.42 -6.14 -5.64
C PHE A 246 30.04 -7.20 -4.72
N ASN A 247 29.31 -7.70 -3.72
CA ASN A 247 29.75 -8.77 -2.82
C ASN A 247 28.66 -9.85 -2.68
N PRO A 248 28.44 -10.70 -3.70
CA PRO A 248 27.55 -11.84 -3.56
C PRO A 248 28.14 -12.81 -2.54
N VAL A 249 27.47 -12.95 -1.39
CA VAL A 249 27.76 -14.02 -0.42
C VAL A 249 27.35 -15.33 -1.10
N TYR A 250 28.35 -16.11 -1.54
CA TYR A 250 28.19 -17.47 -2.06
C TYR A 250 28.38 -18.50 -0.95
#